data_AF-A0A1Z8MTV3-F1
#
_entry.id   AF-A0A1Z8MTV3-F1
#
_cell.length_a   1.000
_cell.length_b   1.000
_cell.length_c   1.000
_cell.angle_alpha   90.00
_cell.angle_beta   90.00
_cell.angle_gamma   90.00
#
_symmetry.space_group_name_H-M   'P 1'
#
loop_
_entity.id
_entity.type
_entity.pdbx_description
1 polymer ?
#
loop_
_entity_poly.entity_id
_entity_poly.type
_entity_poly.pdbx_seq_one_letter_code
_entity_poly.pdbx_strand_id
1 'polypeptide(L)'
;MDYDFLDVSGAATLAGSLLLQLEDGFLPAVADTFVIVEADGGLGGTFDHVVGLDGSRWSVSYLATSVVVAFDGMSVPEPGAAYLGLGGLLILLGYRRKHR
;
A
#
# COMPACT_ATOMS: atom_id res chain seq x y z
N MET A 1 17.46 4.67 0.25
CA MET A 1 16.49 3.65 0.67
C MET A 1 16.47 2.67 -0.46
N ASP A 2 16.92 1.46 -0.16
CA ASP A 2 17.14 0.43 -1.16
C ASP A 2 15.97 -0.55 -1.08
N TYR A 3 15.61 -1.14 -2.22
CA TYR A 3 14.55 -2.14 -2.31
C TYR A 3 14.94 -3.15 -3.39
N ASP A 4 14.32 -4.34 -3.34
CA ASP A 4 14.61 -5.41 -4.29
C ASP A 4 13.81 -5.23 -5.59
N PHE A 5 14.43 -5.57 -6.72
CA PHE A 5 13.80 -5.50 -8.04
C PHE A 5 14.38 -6.56 -8.98
N LEU A 6 13.56 -6.98 -9.94
CA LEU A 6 13.96 -7.89 -11.00
C LEU A 6 14.11 -7.13 -12.32
N ASP A 7 15.31 -7.17 -12.90
CA ASP A 7 15.61 -6.62 -14.22
C ASP A 7 15.77 -7.75 -15.25
N VAL A 8 14.96 -7.70 -16.30
CA VAL A 8 14.91 -8.68 -17.39
C VAL A 8 15.20 -7.98 -18.72
N SER A 9 16.33 -8.29 -19.33
CA SER A 9 16.73 -7.72 -20.64
C SER A 9 15.86 -8.17 -21.84
N GLY A 10 14.76 -8.87 -21.59
CA GLY A 10 13.91 -9.50 -22.60
C GLY A 10 12.45 -9.48 -22.17
N ALA A 11 11.61 -10.30 -22.80
CA ALA A 11 10.21 -10.40 -22.41
C ALA A 11 10.05 -11.29 -21.17
N ALA A 12 9.16 -10.90 -20.26
CA ALA A 12 8.79 -11.71 -19.10
C ALA A 12 7.28 -11.95 -19.05
N THR A 13 6.88 -13.17 -18.65
CA THR A 13 5.47 -13.51 -18.40
C THR A 13 5.29 -13.77 -16.91
N LEU A 14 4.37 -13.02 -16.29
CA LEU A 14 4.07 -13.08 -14.86
C LEU A 14 2.92 -14.05 -14.60
N ALA A 15 3.05 -14.82 -13.53
CA ALA A 15 2.04 -15.73 -12.99
C ALA A 15 2.33 -15.98 -11.50
N GLY A 16 1.42 -16.64 -10.79
CA GLY A 16 1.65 -17.05 -9.41
C GLY A 16 1.47 -15.92 -8.40
N SER A 17 2.30 -15.87 -7.36
CA SER A 17 2.11 -14.95 -6.23
C SER A 17 3.24 -13.96 -6.03
N LEU A 18 2.90 -12.68 -5.88
CA LEU A 18 3.80 -11.64 -5.40
C LEU A 18 3.67 -11.53 -3.88
N LEU A 19 4.75 -11.80 -3.16
CA LEU A 19 4.82 -11.62 -1.71
C LEU A 19 5.53 -10.29 -1.41
N LEU A 20 4.86 -9.38 -0.71
CA LEU A 20 5.43 -8.10 -0.29
C LEU A 20 5.90 -8.17 1.16
N GLN A 21 7.14 -7.75 1.40
CA GLN A 21 7.74 -7.67 2.73
C GLN A 21 8.42 -6.31 2.88
N LEU A 22 8.39 -5.77 4.09
CA LEU A 22 9.12 -4.56 4.45
C LEU A 22 10.32 -4.95 5.29
N GLU A 23 11.42 -4.24 5.10
CA GLU A 23 12.56 -4.33 6.00
C GLU A 23 12.16 -3.85 7.40
N ASP A 24 12.75 -4.47 8.44
CA ASP A 24 12.43 -4.13 9.82
C ASP A 24 12.62 -2.64 10.11
N GLY A 25 11.56 -2.00 10.62
CA GLY A 25 11.56 -0.58 10.96
C GLY A 25 11.33 0.37 9.78
N PHE A 26 11.20 -0.15 8.56
CA PHE A 26 10.78 0.66 7.42
C PHE A 26 9.26 0.90 7.44
N LEU A 27 8.86 2.17 7.37
CA LEU A 27 7.46 2.59 7.28
C LEU A 27 7.30 3.48 6.04
N PRO A 28 6.74 2.97 4.93
CA PRO A 28 6.51 3.78 3.74
C PRO A 28 5.48 4.87 3.99
N ALA A 29 5.63 5.99 3.29
CA ALA A 29 4.62 7.04 3.23
C ALA A 29 3.57 6.69 2.18
N VAL A 30 2.32 7.16 2.38
CA VAL A 30 1.26 6.98 1.39
C VAL A 30 1.69 7.59 0.07
N ALA A 31 1.46 6.86 -1.02
CA ALA A 31 1.91 7.14 -2.38
C ALA A 31 3.39 6.91 -2.67
N ASP A 32 4.16 6.33 -1.73
CA ASP A 32 5.47 5.77 -2.07
C ASP A 32 5.29 4.66 -3.11
N THR A 33 6.16 4.65 -4.12
CA THR A 33 6.10 3.72 -5.25
C THR A 33 7.44 3.02 -5.46
N PHE A 34 7.37 1.75 -5.83
CA PHE A 34 8.53 0.87 -6.04
C PHE A 34 8.37 0.13 -7.37
N VAL A 35 9.36 0.23 -8.26
CA VAL A 35 9.38 -0.53 -9.52
C VAL A 35 10.03 -1.88 -9.24
N ILE A 36 9.24 -2.95 -9.15
CA ILE A 36 9.74 -4.26 -8.68
C ILE A 36 10.13 -5.21 -9.82
N VAL A 37 9.66 -4.92 -11.04
CA VAL A 37 10.02 -5.66 -12.25
C VAL A 37 10.21 -4.67 -13.38
N GLU A 38 11.27 -4.84 -14.15
CA GLU A 38 11.51 -4.18 -15.44
C GLU A 38 11.83 -5.26 -16.49
N ALA A 39 11.19 -5.17 -17.65
CA ALA A 39 11.33 -6.12 -18.74
C ALA A 39 11.41 -5.39 -20.09
N ASP A 40 12.60 -5.28 -20.66
CA ASP A 40 12.87 -4.54 -21.90
C ASP A 40 12.08 -5.06 -23.10
N GLY A 41 11.86 -6.38 -23.14
CA GLY A 41 11.09 -7.05 -24.20
C GLY A 41 9.58 -7.06 -23.96
N GLY A 42 9.11 -6.46 -22.87
CA GLY A 42 7.70 -6.35 -22.50
C GLY A 42 7.23 -7.36 -21.45
N LEU A 43 6.12 -7.02 -20.80
CA LEU A 43 5.42 -7.86 -19.84
C LEU A 43 4.17 -8.49 -20.42
N GLY A 44 3.99 -9.78 -20.14
CA GLY A 44 2.74 -10.52 -20.32
C GLY A 44 2.22 -11.05 -18.98
N GLY A 45 0.90 -11.21 -18.87
CA GLY A 45 0.28 -11.75 -17.66
C GLY A 45 0.32 -10.79 -16.45
N THR A 46 -0.10 -11.31 -15.30
CA THR A 46 -0.13 -10.63 -14.00
C THR A 46 0.15 -11.65 -12.91
N PHE A 47 0.54 -11.22 -11.71
CA PHE A 47 0.47 -12.11 -10.55
C PHE A 47 -1.00 -12.42 -10.24
N ASP A 48 -1.30 -13.70 -10.03
CA ASP A 48 -2.64 -14.18 -9.70
C ASP A 48 -3.04 -13.76 -8.28
N HIS A 49 -2.05 -13.65 -7.39
CA HIS A 49 -2.23 -13.24 -6.01
C HIS A 49 -1.15 -12.25 -5.58
N VAL A 50 -1.56 -11.22 -4.85
CA VAL A 50 -0.64 -10.29 -4.17
C VAL A 50 -0.86 -10.47 -2.68
N VAL A 51 0.16 -10.98 -2.00
CA VAL A 51 0.16 -11.21 -0.56
C VAL A 51 0.93 -10.06 0.08
N GLY A 52 0.19 -9.07 0.57
CA GLY A 52 0.73 -7.95 1.33
C GLY A 52 0.98 -8.29 2.80
N LEU A 53 1.57 -7.37 3.54
CA LEU A 53 1.63 -7.49 5.01
C LEU A 53 0.25 -7.25 5.62
N ASP A 54 -0.07 -8.03 6.64
CA ASP A 54 -1.29 -7.85 7.43
C ASP A 54 -1.40 -6.41 7.94
N GLY A 55 -2.59 -5.80 7.77
CA GLY A 55 -2.81 -4.43 8.22
C GLY A 55 -2.30 -3.35 7.26
N SER A 56 -1.74 -3.71 6.09
CA SER A 56 -1.30 -2.76 5.06
C SER A 56 -2.17 -2.83 3.79
N ARG A 57 -2.23 -1.74 3.03
CA ARG A 57 -2.90 -1.66 1.74
C ARG A 57 -1.90 -1.27 0.66
N TRP A 58 -1.89 -2.04 -0.42
CA TRP A 58 -1.00 -1.87 -1.55
C TRP A 58 -1.78 -1.99 -2.85
N SER A 59 -1.39 -1.20 -3.85
CA SER A 59 -1.85 -1.33 -5.22
C SER A 59 -0.71 -1.76 -6.12
N VAL A 60 -1.02 -2.60 -7.12
CA VAL A 60 -0.05 -3.09 -8.10
C VAL A 60 -0.51 -2.67 -9.48
N SER A 61 0.37 -1.97 -10.20
CA SER A 61 0.17 -1.50 -11.56
C SER A 61 1.07 -2.30 -12.51
N TYR A 62 0.46 -2.93 -13.51
CA TYR A 62 1.17 -3.65 -14.58
C TYR A 62 1.20 -2.76 -15.82
N LEU A 63 2.38 -2.27 -16.18
CA LEU A 63 2.64 -1.48 -17.38
C LEU A 63 3.18 -2.37 -18.50
N ALA A 64 3.44 -1.77 -19.68
CA ALA A 64 3.95 -2.48 -20.83
C ALA A 64 5.30 -3.18 -20.57
N THR A 65 6.16 -2.57 -19.75
CA THR A 65 7.53 -3.04 -19.48
C THR A 65 7.88 -3.07 -18.00
N SER A 66 6.96 -2.72 -17.09
CA SER A 66 7.26 -2.66 -15.67
C SER A 66 6.09 -3.00 -14.76
N VAL A 67 6.41 -3.48 -13.55
CA VAL A 67 5.45 -3.66 -12.46
C VAL A 67 5.78 -2.67 -11.36
N VAL A 68 4.79 -1.86 -10.98
CA VAL A 68 4.93 -0.84 -9.93
C VAL A 68 4.01 -1.17 -8.78
N VAL A 69 4.55 -1.17 -7.56
CA VAL A 69 3.79 -1.33 -6.33
C VAL A 69 3.72 0.01 -5.62
N ALA A 70 2.54 0.40 -5.16
CA ALA A 70 2.33 1.65 -4.44
C ALA A 70 1.74 1.39 -3.04
N PHE A 71 2.25 2.10 -2.03
CA PHE A 71 1.72 2.03 -0.68
C PHE A 71 0.51 2.95 -0.52
N ASP A 72 -0.62 2.37 -0.16
CA ASP A 72 -1.89 3.08 -0.05
C ASP A 72 -2.29 3.38 1.40
N GLY A 73 -1.44 3.02 2.36
CA GLY A 73 -1.65 3.20 3.80
C GLY A 73 -1.91 1.91 4.57
N MET A 74 -2.24 2.05 5.86
CA MET A 74 -2.60 0.92 6.71
C MET A 74 -4.11 0.65 6.64
N SER A 75 -4.51 -0.61 6.62
CA SER A 75 -5.90 -1.03 6.83
C SER A 75 -6.19 -0.94 8.34
N VAL A 76 -6.59 0.24 8.79
CA VAL A 76 -7.07 0.43 10.16
C VAL A 76 -8.50 -0.12 10.25
N PRO A 77 -8.78 -1.13 11.10
CA PRO A 77 -10.14 -1.50 11.39
C PRO A 77 -10.86 -0.31 12.04
N GLU A 78 -12.03 0.06 11.51
CA GLU A 78 -12.85 1.17 12.03
C GLU A 78 -13.72 0.78 13.24
N PRO A 79 -13.15 0.31 14.38
CA PRO A 79 -13.83 0.56 15.67
C PRO A 79 -13.34 1.83 16.36
N GLY A 80 -12.03 2.02 16.50
CA GLY A 80 -11.46 3.00 17.45
C GLY A 80 -11.52 4.48 17.03
N ALA A 81 -11.18 4.78 15.76
CA ALA A 81 -11.11 6.16 15.28
C ALA A 81 -12.49 6.85 15.25
N ALA A 82 -13.55 6.07 15.00
CA ALA A 82 -14.93 6.56 15.04
C ALA A 82 -15.32 7.02 16.45
N TYR A 83 -14.93 6.28 17.51
CA TYR A 83 -15.20 6.69 18.90
C TYR A 83 -14.43 7.95 19.30
N LEU A 84 -13.20 8.14 18.83
CA LEU A 84 -12.44 9.37 19.10
C LEU A 84 -13.06 10.58 18.41
N GLY A 85 -13.50 10.43 17.15
CA GLY A 85 -14.23 11.48 16.43
C GLY A 85 -15.54 11.86 17.11
N LEU A 86 -16.35 10.86 17.50
CA LEU A 86 -17.61 11.07 18.21
C LEU A 86 -17.39 11.66 19.61
N GLY A 87 -16.41 11.15 20.35
CA GLY A 87 -16.06 11.65 21.69
C GLY A 87 -15.61 13.11 21.66
N GLY A 88 -14.73 13.47 20.72
CA GLY A 88 -14.29 14.86 20.53
C GLY A 88 -15.45 15.80 20.20
N LEU A 89 -16.37 15.37 19.32
CA LEU A 89 -17.56 16.15 18.97
C LEU A 89 -18.49 16.39 20.18
N LEU A 90 -18.70 15.38 21.02
CA LEU A 90 -19.54 15.48 22.22
C LEU A 90 -18.94 16.42 23.29
N ILE A 91 -17.62 16.39 23.48
CA ILE A 91 -16.92 17.30 24.40
C ILE A 91 -17.07 18.75 23.92
N LEU A 92 -16.90 19.00 22.62
CA LEU A 92 -17.06 20.34 22.03
C LEU A 92 -18.50 20.87 22.13
N LEU A 93 -19.51 20.02 21.91
CA LEU A 93 -20.91 20.39 22.07
C LEU A 93 -21.28 20.65 23.55
N GLY A 94 -20.72 19.86 24.47
CA GLY A 94 -20.88 20.06 25.92
C GLY A 94 -20.23 21.36 26.41
N TYR A 95 -19.07 21.72 25.87
CA TYR A 95 -18.37 22.97 26.21
C TYR A 95 -19.13 24.22 25.75
N ARG A 96 -19.74 24.19 24.55
CA ARG A 96 -20.52 25.31 24.00
C ARG A 96 -21.83 25.56 24.76
N ARG A 97 -22.42 24.53 25.37
CA ARG A 97 -23.65 24.65 26.16
C ARG A 97 -23.43 25.28 27.53
N LYS A 98 -22.23 25.20 28.09
CA LYS A 98 -21.90 25.71 29.43
C LYS A 98 -21.40 27.17 29.44
N HIS A 99 -21.09 27.74 28.27
CA HIS A 99 -20.62 29.12 28.08
C HIS A 99 -21.67 30.08 27.49
N ARG A 100 -22.96 29.72 27.56
CA ARG A 100 -24.11 30.60 27.34
C ARG A 100 -24.92 30.70 28.61
#